data_AF-A0A167IPV8-F1
#
_entry.id   AF-A0A167IPV8-F1
#
_cell.length_a   1.000
_cell.length_b   1.000
_cell.length_c   1.000
_cell.angle_alpha   90.00
_cell.angle_beta   90.00
_cell.angle_gamma   90.00
#
_symmetry.space_group_name_H-M   'P 1'
#
loop_
_entity.id
_entity.type
_entity.pdbx_description
1 polymer ?
#
loop_
_entity_poly.entity_id
_entity_poly.type
_entity_poly.pdbx_seq_one_letter_code
_entity_poly.pdbx_strand_id
1 'polypeptide(L)'
;MNKTLLISSLLLASSTASFEAFSSPSYQQGDKGAISQLTSQQLYKYKDSLCALQIVNTMVLDGDLQSVTSTMYPLLNSTAEHSQLQKEKLKNLYYVPYSEVSAQKGTSIHYLIEKAYGPITKLTNVYLSNSMADQLVAQTASYDAQAKLTLTLGNAAVRTALTPDHGIAYEDETKLHNFSGDNSFILNSQEQKNLALLMFSIANNKTHYDRFQALLKDKDIEEISNNLTAITLPNQQSISKSAADKLASLTVKQDHTELVSFIGTNIYKPSW
;
A
#
# COMPACT_ATOMS: atom_id res chain seq x y z
N MET A 1 -4.70 18.43 45.05
CA MET A 1 -5.74 19.15 44.26
C MET A 1 -5.03 19.99 43.21
N ASN A 2 -5.54 19.94 41.98
CA ASN A 2 -5.16 20.70 40.77
C ASN A 2 -3.75 20.53 40.18
N LYS A 3 -3.64 19.66 39.18
CA LYS A 3 -2.73 19.82 38.03
C LYS A 3 -3.58 20.10 36.79
N THR A 4 -3.75 21.37 36.50
CA THR A 4 -4.44 21.88 35.31
C THR A 4 -3.49 21.85 34.11
N LEU A 5 -4.04 21.41 32.98
CA LEU A 5 -3.44 21.32 31.66
C LEU A 5 -2.59 22.53 31.26
N LEU A 6 -1.37 22.26 30.80
CA LEU A 6 -0.62 23.11 29.88
C LEU A 6 -0.52 22.38 28.54
N ILE A 7 -1.59 22.44 27.75
CA ILE A 7 -1.50 22.20 26.30
C ILE A 7 -1.24 23.59 25.70
N SER A 8 0.05 23.94 25.63
CA SER A 8 0.51 25.12 24.89
C SER A 8 1.00 24.65 23.52
N SER A 9 0.29 25.08 22.48
CA SER A 9 0.85 25.51 21.19
C SER A 9 1.91 24.61 20.54
N LEU A 10 1.48 23.67 19.69
CA LEU A 10 2.20 23.30 18.47
C LEU A 10 1.31 23.60 17.26
N LEU A 11 1.32 24.87 16.86
CA LEU A 11 1.20 25.28 15.47
C LEU A 11 2.64 25.34 14.91
N LEU A 12 2.79 25.08 13.61
CA LEU A 12 4.01 25.04 12.78
C LEU A 12 4.55 23.59 12.61
N ALA A 13 4.63 22.99 11.42
CA ALA A 13 4.64 23.54 10.08
C ALA A 13 3.91 22.61 9.11
N SER A 14 2.96 23.18 8.36
CA SER A 14 2.53 22.66 7.07
C SER A 14 3.72 22.73 6.11
N SER A 15 4.49 21.65 5.99
CA SER A 15 5.41 21.52 4.87
C SER A 15 4.58 21.17 3.63
N THR A 16 4.16 22.21 2.92
CA THR A 16 3.82 22.14 1.50
C THR A 16 5.09 21.75 0.74
N ALA A 17 5.40 20.45 0.74
CA ALA A 17 6.10 19.81 -0.36
C ALA A 17 5.04 19.14 -1.23
N SER A 18 4.08 19.94 -1.70
CA SER A 18 3.24 19.56 -2.83
C SER A 18 4.18 19.36 -4.02
N PHE A 19 4.14 18.16 -4.59
CA PHE A 19 4.82 17.77 -5.82
C PHE A 19 4.15 18.46 -7.04
N GLU A 20 3.86 19.76 -6.93
CA GLU A 20 3.28 20.57 -7.98
C GLU A 20 4.38 21.36 -8.69
N ALA A 21 4.43 21.18 -10.01
CA ALA A 21 5.27 21.88 -10.98
C ALA A 21 6.75 21.48 -11.06
N PHE A 22 7.04 20.25 -11.52
CA PHE A 22 8.16 20.06 -12.45
C PHE A 22 7.60 19.97 -13.87
N SER A 23 7.43 21.14 -14.52
CA SER A 23 7.32 21.21 -15.97
C SER A 23 8.71 20.97 -16.56
N SER A 24 9.01 19.74 -16.97
CA SER A 24 10.31 19.43 -17.58
C SER A 24 10.32 19.77 -19.08
N PRO A 25 11.37 20.44 -19.58
CA PRO A 25 11.61 20.61 -21.01
C PRO A 25 11.98 19.28 -21.67
N SER A 26 11.63 19.16 -22.95
CA SER A 26 11.85 18.02 -23.84
C SER A 26 13.24 17.37 -23.67
N TYR A 27 13.28 16.13 -23.15
CA TYR A 27 14.48 15.32 -23.09
C TYR A 27 14.44 14.24 -24.17
N GLN A 28 15.50 14.16 -24.97
CA GLN A 28 15.61 13.23 -26.09
C GLN A 28 15.89 11.79 -25.65
N GLN A 29 15.35 10.91 -26.49
CA GLN A 29 15.10 9.48 -26.36
C GLN A 29 16.39 8.65 -26.42
N GLY A 30 16.58 7.74 -25.45
CA GLY A 30 17.62 6.72 -25.44
C GLY A 30 17.14 5.41 -24.81
N ASP A 31 16.96 4.39 -25.67
CA ASP A 31 16.80 2.94 -25.47
C ASP A 31 15.67 2.31 -24.61
N LYS A 32 14.58 2.01 -25.32
CA LYS A 32 13.77 0.77 -25.43
C LYS A 32 13.71 -0.26 -24.28
N GLY A 33 12.64 -0.10 -23.50
CA GLY A 33 11.79 -1.14 -22.89
C GLY A 33 10.39 -0.55 -22.71
N ALA A 34 9.37 -1.32 -22.31
CA ALA A 34 7.99 -0.80 -22.09
C ALA A 34 7.91 0.37 -21.06
N ILE A 35 8.99 0.60 -20.31
CA ILE A 35 9.18 1.73 -19.37
C ILE A 35 9.61 3.03 -20.09
N SER A 36 9.82 3.01 -21.41
CA SER A 36 10.34 4.17 -22.18
C SER A 36 9.43 5.41 -22.23
N GLN A 37 8.20 5.33 -21.69
CA GLN A 37 7.35 6.49 -21.42
C GLN A 37 6.53 6.28 -20.12
N LEU A 38 7.21 6.12 -18.98
CA LEU A 38 6.54 6.22 -17.68
C LEU A 38 5.96 7.64 -17.52
N THR A 39 4.64 7.77 -17.53
CA THR A 39 3.98 9.06 -17.31
C THR A 39 3.98 9.45 -15.84
N SER A 40 3.93 10.75 -15.55
CA SER A 40 3.80 11.25 -14.18
C SER A 40 2.56 10.69 -13.48
N GLN A 41 1.45 10.51 -14.20
CA GLN A 41 0.22 9.96 -13.65
C GLN A 41 0.37 8.50 -13.21
N GLN A 42 1.04 7.67 -14.01
CA GLN A 42 1.30 6.28 -13.65
C GLN A 42 2.23 6.18 -12.43
N LEU A 43 3.27 7.03 -12.39
CA LEU A 43 4.15 7.11 -11.22
C LEU A 43 3.40 7.58 -9.96
N TYR A 44 2.52 8.56 -10.07
CA TYR A 44 1.69 9.00 -8.93
C TYR A 44 0.75 7.90 -8.46
N LYS A 45 0.13 7.15 -9.39
CA LYS A 45 -0.73 6.01 -9.04
C LYS A 45 0.06 4.92 -8.31
N TYR A 46 1.24 4.56 -8.81
CA TYR A 46 2.14 3.61 -8.13
C TYR A 46 2.52 4.12 -6.73
N LYS A 47 2.96 5.38 -6.64
CA LYS A 47 3.34 6.04 -5.38
C LYS A 47 2.20 5.97 -4.37
N ASP A 48 0.99 6.35 -4.77
CA ASP A 48 -0.19 6.33 -3.89
C ASP A 48 -0.56 4.92 -3.44
N SER A 49 -0.49 3.92 -4.33
CA SER A 49 -0.67 2.51 -3.95
C SER A 49 0.39 2.04 -2.94
N LEU A 50 1.66 2.37 -3.16
CA LEU A 50 2.75 1.99 -2.26
C LEU A 50 2.60 2.66 -0.88
N CYS A 51 2.25 3.94 -0.86
CA CYS A 51 1.99 4.70 0.36
C CYS A 51 0.75 4.17 1.12
N ALA A 52 -0.29 3.71 0.41
CA ALA A 52 -1.45 3.06 1.02
C ALA A 52 -1.07 1.74 1.71
N LEU A 53 -0.19 0.93 1.10
CA LEU A 53 0.34 -0.27 1.74
C LEU A 53 1.22 0.05 2.95
N GLN A 54 1.97 1.15 2.91
CA GLN A 54 2.77 1.59 4.04
C GLN A 54 1.93 1.94 5.27
N ILE A 55 0.74 2.51 5.08
CA ILE A 55 -0.21 2.73 6.18
C ILE A 55 -0.57 1.39 6.84
N VAL A 56 -0.91 0.38 6.04
CA VAL A 56 -1.25 -0.96 6.54
C VAL A 56 -0.05 -1.61 7.24
N ASN A 57 1.14 -1.53 6.62
CA ASN A 57 2.40 -2.00 7.19
C ASN A 57 2.64 -1.35 8.57
N THR A 58 2.42 -0.04 8.69
CA THR A 58 2.60 0.67 9.96
C THR A 58 1.55 0.28 10.99
N MET A 59 0.29 0.13 10.61
CA MET A 59 -0.76 -0.37 11.51
C MET A 59 -0.50 -1.78 12.04
N VAL A 60 0.20 -2.63 11.29
CA VAL A 60 0.59 -3.97 11.74
C VAL A 60 1.74 -3.92 12.74
N LEU A 61 2.71 -3.02 12.54
CA LEU A 61 3.89 -2.86 13.39
C LEU A 61 3.60 -2.02 14.65
N ASP A 62 2.65 -1.10 14.56
CA ASP A 62 2.22 -0.20 15.63
C ASP A 62 0.78 -0.52 16.06
N GLY A 63 0.66 -1.29 17.15
CA GLY A 63 -0.64 -1.67 17.72
C GLY A 63 -1.43 -0.48 18.29
N ASP A 64 -0.76 0.61 18.68
CA ASP A 64 -1.42 1.80 19.21
C ASP A 64 -2.10 2.56 18.07
N LEU A 65 -1.44 2.68 16.92
CA LEU A 65 -2.03 3.28 15.72
C LEU A 65 -3.31 2.57 15.27
N GLN A 66 -3.29 1.23 15.27
CA GLN A 66 -4.49 0.44 14.97
C GLN A 66 -5.61 0.72 15.97
N SER A 67 -5.30 0.72 17.27
CA SER A 67 -6.29 1.00 18.32
C SER A 67 -6.90 2.40 18.18
N VAL A 68 -6.07 3.41 18.00
CA VAL A 68 -6.51 4.80 17.93
C VAL A 68 -7.39 5.05 16.71
N THR A 69 -7.00 4.56 15.53
CA THR A 69 -7.82 4.72 14.32
C THR A 69 -9.16 3.99 14.45
N SER A 70 -9.16 2.78 15.03
CA SER A 70 -10.38 2.03 15.37
C SER A 70 -11.38 2.82 16.21
N THR A 71 -10.93 3.60 17.20
CA THR A 71 -11.82 4.41 18.05
C THR A 71 -12.47 5.59 17.33
N MET A 72 -11.89 6.05 16.22
CA MET A 72 -12.41 7.21 15.48
C MET A 72 -13.49 6.84 14.48
N TYR A 73 -13.50 5.61 13.97
CA TYR A 73 -14.40 5.20 12.90
C TYR A 73 -15.89 5.26 13.26
N PRO A 74 -16.34 4.87 14.46
CA PRO A 74 -17.74 5.06 14.86
C PRO A 74 -18.19 6.53 14.83
N LEU A 75 -17.25 7.48 14.99
CA LEU A 75 -17.53 8.91 15.02
C LEU A 75 -17.60 9.55 13.63
N LEU A 76 -17.22 8.83 12.58
CA LEU A 76 -17.26 9.34 11.20
C LEU A 76 -18.69 9.53 10.67
N ASN A 77 -19.66 8.83 11.26
CA ASN A 77 -21.08 8.92 10.92
C ASN A 77 -21.89 9.82 11.88
N SER A 78 -21.20 10.64 12.69
CA SER A 78 -21.83 11.64 13.56
C SER A 78 -22.41 12.84 12.77
N THR A 79 -22.86 13.89 13.46
CA THR A 79 -23.37 15.12 12.82
C THR A 79 -22.37 15.67 11.79
N ALA A 80 -22.86 16.33 10.73
CA ALA A 80 -22.04 16.73 9.57
C ALA A 80 -20.74 17.47 9.95
N GLU A 81 -20.81 18.40 10.91
CA GLU A 81 -19.65 19.16 11.40
C GLU A 81 -18.63 18.26 12.14
N HIS A 82 -19.12 17.40 13.04
CA HIS A 82 -18.26 16.47 13.77
C HIS A 82 -17.65 15.42 12.84
N SER A 83 -18.41 14.92 11.87
CA SER A 83 -17.93 14.01 10.81
C SER A 83 -16.77 14.63 10.03
N GLN A 84 -16.91 15.89 9.60
CA GLN A 84 -15.86 16.58 8.84
C GLN A 84 -14.57 16.75 9.66
N LEU A 85 -14.68 17.18 10.91
CA LEU A 85 -13.54 17.29 11.83
C LEU A 85 -12.84 15.94 12.05
N GLN A 86 -13.59 14.84 12.23
CA GLN A 86 -13.00 13.51 12.39
C GLN A 86 -12.32 13.02 11.11
N LYS A 87 -12.89 13.32 9.94
CA LYS A 87 -12.29 12.99 8.63
C LYS A 87 -10.98 13.74 8.40
N GLU A 88 -10.93 15.03 8.71
CA GLU A 88 -9.70 15.82 8.62
C GLU A 88 -8.64 15.33 9.61
N LYS A 89 -9.06 14.96 10.83
CA LYS A 89 -8.17 14.35 11.82
C LYS A 89 -7.60 13.02 11.32
N LEU A 90 -8.44 12.14 10.75
CA LEU A 90 -8.00 10.88 10.12
C LEU A 90 -6.97 11.13 9.02
N LYS A 91 -7.25 12.08 8.11
CA LYS A 91 -6.31 12.42 7.04
C LYS A 91 -4.98 12.93 7.58
N ASN A 92 -5.02 14.00 8.36
CA ASN A 92 -3.84 14.81 8.65
C ASN A 92 -2.98 14.23 9.78
N LEU A 93 -3.56 13.44 10.68
CA LEU A 93 -2.82 12.86 11.81
C LEU A 93 -2.53 11.37 11.63
N TYR A 94 -3.23 10.66 10.73
CA TYR A 94 -3.04 9.22 10.56
C TYR A 94 -2.66 8.85 9.13
N TYR A 95 -3.52 9.10 8.14
CA TYR A 95 -3.23 8.61 6.79
C TYR A 95 -1.99 9.26 6.17
N VAL A 96 -1.85 10.59 6.22
CA VAL A 96 -0.69 11.26 5.61
C VAL A 96 0.62 10.95 6.35
N PRO A 97 0.72 11.15 7.68
CA PRO A 97 1.99 10.93 8.38
C PRO A 97 2.48 9.48 8.33
N TYR A 98 1.57 8.50 8.41
CA TYR A 98 1.93 7.08 8.43
C TYR A 98 2.01 6.46 7.02
N SER A 99 1.95 7.28 5.98
CA SER A 99 2.12 6.85 4.59
C SER A 99 3.53 7.08 4.04
N GLU A 100 4.45 7.57 4.87
CA GLU A 100 5.83 7.88 4.46
C GLU A 100 6.58 6.65 3.95
N VAL A 101 6.98 6.68 2.67
CA VAL A 101 7.83 5.65 2.08
C VAL A 101 9.18 6.26 1.71
N SER A 102 10.24 5.65 2.22
CA SER A 102 11.62 5.99 1.86
C SER A 102 11.86 5.78 0.36
N ALA A 103 12.40 6.82 -0.29
CA ALA A 103 12.83 6.83 -1.69
C ALA A 103 14.36 6.69 -1.81
N GLN A 104 14.98 5.99 -0.86
CA GLN A 104 16.41 5.68 -0.90
C GLN A 104 16.75 4.64 -1.97
N LYS A 105 18.02 4.60 -2.35
CA LYS A 105 18.55 3.61 -3.30
C LYS A 105 18.24 2.19 -2.82
N GLY A 106 17.81 1.34 -3.76
CA GLY A 106 17.37 -0.03 -3.48
C GLY A 106 15.87 -0.18 -3.28
N THR A 107 15.12 0.93 -3.22
CA THR A 107 13.66 0.89 -3.25
C THR A 107 13.09 0.92 -4.66
N SER A 108 11.93 0.31 -4.84
CA SER A 108 11.21 0.30 -6.12
C SER A 108 10.78 1.70 -6.55
N ILE A 109 10.35 2.55 -5.60
CA ILE A 109 9.97 3.93 -5.91
C ILE A 109 11.17 4.76 -6.36
N HIS A 110 12.34 4.60 -5.75
CA HIS A 110 13.58 5.25 -6.20
C HIS A 110 13.90 4.87 -7.65
N TYR A 111 13.87 3.57 -7.96
CA TYR A 111 14.09 3.07 -9.32
C TYR A 111 13.13 3.71 -10.34
N LEU A 112 11.83 3.78 -10.03
CA LEU A 112 10.84 4.34 -10.95
C LEU A 112 10.99 5.84 -11.15
N ILE A 113 11.30 6.59 -10.08
CA ILE A 113 11.55 8.04 -10.19
C ILE A 113 12.82 8.28 -11.01
N GLU A 114 13.89 7.53 -10.80
CA GLU A 114 15.12 7.65 -11.60
C GLU A 114 14.87 7.34 -13.08
N LYS A 115 14.01 6.36 -13.37
CA LYS A 115 13.61 6.04 -14.74
C LYS A 115 12.78 7.15 -15.40
N ALA A 116 11.91 7.83 -14.66
CA ALA A 116 11.05 8.88 -15.20
C ALA A 116 11.77 10.24 -15.36
N TYR A 117 12.59 10.62 -14.39
CA TYR A 117 13.12 11.98 -14.27
C TYR A 117 14.66 12.05 -14.25
N GLY A 118 15.34 10.92 -14.29
CA GLY A 118 16.79 10.83 -14.15
C GLY A 118 17.25 10.82 -12.68
N PRO A 119 18.57 10.88 -12.44
CA PRO A 119 19.17 10.66 -11.13
C PRO A 119 18.60 11.55 -10.01
N ILE A 120 18.33 10.96 -8.85
CA ILE A 120 17.77 11.66 -7.70
C ILE A 120 18.88 12.02 -6.71
N THR A 121 19.00 13.30 -6.37
CA THR A 121 20.04 13.77 -5.44
C THR A 121 19.51 14.26 -4.09
N LYS A 122 18.20 14.54 -3.98
CA LYS A 122 17.62 15.21 -2.79
C LYS A 122 16.29 14.64 -2.28
N LEU A 123 15.59 13.81 -3.05
CA LEU A 123 14.32 13.24 -2.59
C LEU A 123 14.61 12.05 -1.68
N THR A 124 14.22 12.15 -0.41
CA THR A 124 14.42 11.09 0.58
C THR A 124 13.18 10.23 0.77
N ASN A 125 11.99 10.80 0.65
CA ASN A 125 10.72 10.15 0.94
C ASN A 125 9.62 10.58 -0.03
N VAL A 126 8.59 9.75 -0.14
CA VAL A 126 7.31 10.09 -0.77
C VAL A 126 6.17 9.85 0.22
N TYR A 127 5.07 10.56 0.02
CA TYR A 127 3.88 10.50 0.88
C TYR A 127 2.63 10.28 0.02
N LEU A 128 1.58 9.76 0.64
CA LEU A 128 0.26 9.65 0.01
C LEU A 128 -0.24 11.02 -0.45
N SER A 129 -0.87 11.09 -1.62
CA SER A 129 -1.51 12.31 -2.09
C SER A 129 -2.73 12.67 -1.23
N ASN A 130 -3.07 13.96 -1.16
CA ASN A 130 -4.28 14.40 -0.47
C ASN A 130 -5.53 13.73 -1.04
N SER A 131 -5.62 13.61 -2.37
CA SER A 131 -6.76 12.97 -3.03
C SER A 131 -6.93 11.52 -2.62
N MET A 132 -5.84 10.75 -2.56
CA MET A 132 -5.91 9.36 -2.14
C MET A 132 -6.18 9.23 -0.64
N ALA A 133 -5.64 10.13 0.19
CA ALA A 133 -5.93 10.17 1.62
C ALA A 133 -7.42 10.47 1.87
N ASP A 134 -7.98 11.48 1.19
CA ASP A 134 -9.41 11.81 1.25
C ASP A 134 -10.28 10.63 0.79
N GLN A 135 -9.86 9.92 -0.27
CA GLN A 135 -10.55 8.71 -0.73
C GLN A 135 -10.55 7.61 0.35
N LEU A 136 -9.40 7.28 0.96
CA LEU A 136 -9.32 6.25 2.00
C LEU A 136 -10.19 6.62 3.21
N VAL A 137 -10.15 7.88 3.65
CA VAL A 137 -11.04 8.38 4.71
C VAL A 137 -12.52 8.19 4.34
N ALA A 138 -12.90 8.55 3.12
CA ALA A 138 -14.28 8.42 2.65
C ALA A 138 -14.74 6.96 2.53
N GLN A 139 -13.87 6.06 2.09
CA GLN A 139 -14.14 4.62 2.03
C GLN A 139 -14.31 4.03 3.43
N THR A 140 -13.44 4.39 4.36
CA THR A 140 -13.55 4.01 5.77
C THR A 140 -14.86 4.51 6.40
N ALA A 141 -15.33 5.70 6.03
CA ALA A 141 -16.60 6.23 6.53
C ALA A 141 -17.85 5.57 5.91
N SER A 142 -17.72 4.71 4.89
CA SER A 142 -18.88 4.21 4.15
C SER A 142 -19.53 2.96 4.77
N TYR A 143 -20.81 2.74 4.47
CA TYR A 143 -21.54 1.56 4.94
C TYR A 143 -20.93 0.23 4.46
N ASP A 144 -20.32 0.25 3.27
CA ASP A 144 -19.64 -0.86 2.60
C ASP A 144 -18.10 -0.77 2.72
N ALA A 145 -17.59 -0.14 3.79
CA ALA A 145 -16.17 0.15 3.97
C ALA A 145 -15.27 -1.07 3.76
N GLN A 146 -15.66 -2.24 4.29
CA GLN A 146 -14.89 -3.47 4.13
C GLN A 146 -14.68 -3.81 2.65
N ALA A 147 -15.74 -3.82 1.83
CA ALA A 147 -15.62 -4.16 0.42
C ALA A 147 -14.75 -3.15 -0.35
N LYS A 148 -14.94 -1.85 -0.07
CA LYS A 148 -14.17 -0.77 -0.72
C LYS A 148 -12.69 -0.79 -0.36
N LEU A 149 -12.38 -1.01 0.92
CA LEU A 149 -10.99 -1.08 1.39
C LEU A 149 -10.31 -2.37 0.91
N THR A 150 -11.00 -3.51 0.92
CA THR A 150 -10.52 -4.75 0.32
C THR A 150 -10.12 -4.52 -1.15
N LEU A 151 -11.01 -3.90 -1.94
CA LEU A 151 -10.74 -3.66 -3.35
C LEU A 151 -9.56 -2.70 -3.54
N THR A 152 -9.54 -1.59 -2.79
CA THR A 152 -8.53 -0.55 -2.91
C THR A 152 -7.13 -1.04 -2.51
N LEU A 153 -7.03 -1.71 -1.36
CA LEU A 153 -5.76 -2.20 -0.84
C LEU A 153 -5.28 -3.46 -1.56
N GLY A 154 -6.21 -4.34 -1.99
CA GLY A 154 -5.89 -5.48 -2.84
C GLY A 154 -5.32 -5.05 -4.19
N ASN A 155 -5.95 -4.08 -4.86
CA ASN A 155 -5.42 -3.49 -6.09
C ASN A 155 -4.04 -2.85 -5.88
N ALA A 156 -3.88 -2.10 -4.78
CA ALA A 156 -2.59 -1.48 -4.45
C ALA A 156 -1.47 -2.53 -4.28
N ALA A 157 -1.75 -3.64 -3.59
CA ALA A 157 -0.82 -4.75 -3.41
C ALA A 157 -0.48 -5.45 -4.73
N VAL A 158 -1.49 -5.84 -5.51
CA VAL A 158 -1.27 -6.51 -6.80
C VAL A 158 -0.45 -5.63 -7.74
N ARG A 159 -0.86 -4.36 -7.91
CA ARG A 159 -0.16 -3.36 -8.74
C ARG A 159 1.31 -3.26 -8.38
N THR A 160 1.60 -3.08 -7.10
CA THR A 160 2.95 -2.66 -6.66
C THR A 160 3.89 -3.83 -6.40
N ALA A 161 3.39 -4.97 -5.91
CA ALA A 161 4.21 -6.11 -5.52
C ALA A 161 4.25 -7.21 -6.60
N LEU A 162 3.13 -7.47 -7.27
CA LEU A 162 2.95 -8.74 -8.01
C LEU A 162 2.89 -8.56 -9.52
N THR A 163 2.46 -7.41 -10.02
CA THR A 163 2.37 -7.16 -11.46
C THR A 163 3.74 -6.79 -12.07
N PRO A 164 4.07 -7.28 -13.27
CA PRO A 164 5.26 -6.87 -14.03
C PRO A 164 5.35 -5.35 -14.24
N ASP A 165 6.57 -4.87 -14.48
CA ASP A 165 6.86 -3.45 -14.70
C ASP A 165 6.24 -2.54 -13.64
N HIS A 166 6.21 -2.98 -12.39
CA HIS A 166 5.64 -2.29 -11.23
C HIS A 166 4.17 -1.90 -11.41
N GLY A 167 3.41 -2.66 -12.21
CA GLY A 167 1.99 -2.41 -12.43
C GLY A 167 1.69 -1.09 -13.11
N ILE A 168 2.63 -0.55 -13.89
CA ILE A 168 2.46 0.72 -14.63
C ILE A 168 1.33 0.64 -15.66
N ALA A 169 1.10 -0.53 -16.24
CA ALA A 169 -0.02 -0.82 -17.15
C ALA A 169 -1.15 -1.63 -16.48
N TYR A 170 -1.11 -1.79 -15.15
CA TYR A 170 -2.15 -2.53 -14.44
C TYR A 170 -3.45 -1.71 -14.40
N GLU A 171 -4.55 -2.34 -14.78
CA GLU A 171 -5.90 -1.80 -14.59
C GLU A 171 -6.49 -2.37 -13.30
N ASP A 172 -7.09 -1.50 -12.49
CA ASP A 172 -7.64 -1.91 -11.20
C ASP A 172 -8.88 -2.78 -11.41
N GLU A 173 -8.96 -3.85 -10.62
CA GLU A 173 -10.19 -4.63 -10.48
C GLU A 173 -11.29 -3.76 -9.87
N THR A 174 -12.51 -3.90 -10.40
CA THR A 174 -13.67 -3.11 -9.96
C THR A 174 -14.64 -3.91 -9.10
N LYS A 175 -14.39 -5.20 -8.91
CA LYS A 175 -15.27 -6.12 -8.18
C LYS A 175 -14.45 -7.15 -7.39
N LEU A 176 -15.08 -7.69 -6.36
CA LEU A 176 -14.50 -8.78 -5.57
C LEU A 176 -14.95 -10.14 -6.11
N HIS A 177 -14.06 -11.11 -6.03
CA HIS A 177 -14.34 -12.52 -6.21
C HIS A 177 -15.25 -13.00 -5.09
N ASN A 178 -16.27 -13.79 -5.42
CA ASN A 178 -17.16 -14.39 -4.44
C ASN A 178 -16.58 -15.73 -3.95
N PHE A 179 -15.95 -15.72 -2.78
CA PHE A 179 -15.37 -16.90 -2.13
C PHE A 179 -16.28 -17.50 -1.05
N SER A 180 -17.59 -17.22 -1.06
CA SER A 180 -18.52 -17.73 -0.05
C SER A 180 -18.44 -19.26 0.06
N GLY A 181 -18.09 -19.76 1.25
CA GLY A 181 -17.92 -21.18 1.53
C GLY A 181 -16.49 -21.72 1.38
N ASP A 182 -15.54 -20.93 0.88
CA ASP A 182 -14.11 -21.28 0.88
C ASP A 182 -13.43 -20.74 2.15
N ASN A 183 -13.42 -21.55 3.21
CA ASN A 183 -12.74 -21.19 4.46
C ASN A 183 -11.21 -21.05 4.30
N SER A 184 -10.61 -21.57 3.22
CA SER A 184 -9.18 -21.40 2.96
C SER A 184 -8.81 -19.98 2.49
N PHE A 185 -9.82 -19.18 2.12
CA PHE A 185 -9.64 -17.82 1.64
C PHE A 185 -9.30 -16.83 2.77
N ILE A 186 -9.67 -17.15 4.02
CA ILE A 186 -9.46 -16.28 5.17
C ILE A 186 -8.32 -16.83 6.01
N LEU A 187 -7.22 -16.08 6.06
CA LEU A 187 -6.06 -16.40 6.89
C LEU A 187 -6.35 -16.11 8.37
N ASN A 188 -5.61 -16.76 9.28
CA ASN A 188 -5.65 -16.40 10.69
C ASN A 188 -5.02 -15.01 10.93
N SER A 189 -5.28 -14.40 12.09
CA SER A 189 -4.85 -13.02 12.37
C SER A 189 -3.34 -12.79 12.28
N GLN A 190 -2.51 -13.78 12.61
CA GLN A 190 -1.06 -13.66 12.51
C GLN A 190 -0.61 -13.70 11.04
N GLU A 191 -1.16 -14.62 10.25
CA GLU A 191 -0.88 -14.72 8.83
C GLU A 191 -1.38 -13.50 8.04
N GLN A 192 -2.47 -12.87 8.48
CA GLN A 192 -2.94 -11.59 7.92
C GLN A 192 -1.91 -10.47 8.10
N LYS A 193 -1.36 -10.35 9.32
CA LYS A 193 -0.25 -9.41 9.60
C LYS A 193 0.97 -9.72 8.75
N ASN A 194 1.39 -10.99 8.70
CA ASN A 194 2.56 -11.40 7.93
C ASN A 194 2.38 -11.16 6.42
N LEU A 195 1.18 -11.40 5.88
CA LEU A 195 0.86 -11.10 4.48
C LEU A 195 0.96 -9.60 4.18
N ALA A 196 0.42 -8.73 5.06
CA ALA A 196 0.52 -7.28 4.87
C ALA A 196 1.98 -6.80 4.83
N LEU A 197 2.80 -7.26 5.77
CA LEU A 197 4.24 -6.96 5.80
C LEU A 197 4.96 -7.51 4.57
N LEU A 198 4.59 -8.70 4.10
CA LEU A 198 5.18 -9.33 2.91
C LEU A 198 4.88 -8.53 1.65
N MET A 199 3.62 -8.12 1.46
CA MET A 199 3.21 -7.34 0.28
C MET A 199 3.98 -6.02 0.21
N PHE A 200 4.10 -5.31 1.34
CA PHE A 200 4.91 -4.09 1.38
C PHE A 200 6.41 -4.37 1.17
N SER A 201 6.94 -5.47 1.74
CA SER A 201 8.34 -5.85 1.59
C SER A 201 8.71 -6.18 0.15
N ILE A 202 7.82 -6.81 -0.62
CA ILE A 202 8.02 -7.07 -2.05
C ILE A 202 7.84 -5.78 -2.84
N ALA A 203 6.79 -5.01 -2.59
CA ALA A 203 6.51 -3.78 -3.31
C ALA A 203 7.63 -2.75 -3.18
N ASN A 204 8.17 -2.55 -1.98
CA ASN A 204 9.13 -1.48 -1.70
C ASN A 204 10.59 -1.90 -1.93
N ASN A 205 10.95 -3.17 -1.72
CA ASN A 205 12.34 -3.63 -1.90
C ASN A 205 12.58 -4.12 -3.33
N LYS A 206 13.44 -3.40 -4.07
CA LYS A 206 13.68 -3.68 -5.49
C LYS A 206 14.26 -5.08 -5.74
N THR A 207 15.11 -5.57 -4.84
CA THR A 207 15.68 -6.92 -4.94
C THR A 207 14.61 -8.00 -4.76
N HIS A 208 13.71 -7.83 -3.79
CA HIS A 208 12.60 -8.76 -3.60
C HIS A 208 11.64 -8.74 -4.80
N TYR A 209 11.29 -7.54 -5.28
CA TYR A 209 10.46 -7.37 -6.47
C TYR A 209 11.08 -8.07 -7.69
N ASP A 210 12.34 -7.76 -8.03
CA ASP A 210 13.02 -8.34 -9.19
C ASP A 210 13.13 -9.86 -9.10
N ARG A 211 13.43 -10.39 -7.92
CA ARG A 211 13.50 -11.83 -7.69
C ARG A 211 12.14 -12.49 -7.90
N PHE A 212 11.08 -11.92 -7.33
CA PHE A 212 9.72 -12.43 -7.50
C PHE A 212 9.28 -12.41 -8.98
N GLN A 213 9.51 -11.30 -9.68
CA GLN A 213 9.18 -11.18 -11.11
C GLN A 213 9.99 -12.14 -11.98
N ALA A 214 11.24 -12.44 -11.63
CA ALA A 214 12.04 -13.44 -12.34
C ALA A 214 11.43 -14.84 -12.21
N LEU A 215 11.05 -15.25 -11.00
CA LEU A 215 10.46 -16.56 -10.72
C LEU A 215 9.09 -16.76 -11.39
N LEU A 216 8.32 -15.68 -11.56
CA LEU A 216 7.03 -15.75 -12.25
C LEU A 216 7.13 -16.16 -13.73
N LYS A 217 8.30 -16.01 -14.37
CA LYS A 217 8.49 -16.41 -15.77
C LYS A 217 8.37 -17.92 -15.96
N ASP A 218 8.90 -18.68 -15.00
CA ASP A 218 8.94 -20.13 -15.04
C ASP A 218 7.65 -20.77 -14.51
N LYS A 219 6.80 -19.95 -13.86
CA LYS A 219 5.49 -20.35 -13.30
C LYS A 219 5.58 -21.50 -12.30
N ASP A 220 6.74 -21.70 -11.69
CA ASP A 220 6.96 -22.70 -10.66
C ASP A 220 6.40 -22.23 -9.32
N ILE A 221 5.24 -22.78 -8.96
CA ILE A 221 4.54 -22.45 -7.71
C ILE A 221 5.39 -22.77 -6.49
N GLU A 222 6.15 -23.87 -6.51
CA GLU A 222 6.96 -24.30 -5.38
C GLU A 222 8.13 -23.34 -5.15
N GLU A 223 8.84 -22.96 -6.21
CA GLU A 223 9.95 -22.00 -6.11
C GLU A 223 9.46 -20.60 -5.69
N ILE A 224 8.35 -20.13 -6.26
CA ILE A 224 7.75 -18.85 -5.87
C ILE A 224 7.39 -18.88 -4.39
N SER A 225 6.70 -19.93 -3.95
CA SER A 225 6.29 -20.08 -2.56
C SER A 225 7.49 -20.15 -1.61
N ASN A 226 8.53 -20.93 -1.94
CA ASN A 226 9.75 -21.02 -1.14
C ASN A 226 10.43 -19.64 -1.03
N ASN A 227 10.49 -18.89 -2.13
CA ASN A 227 11.00 -17.52 -2.12
C ASN A 227 10.17 -16.59 -1.22
N LEU A 228 8.84 -16.68 -1.25
CA LEU A 228 7.96 -15.89 -0.37
C LEU A 228 8.19 -16.22 1.11
N THR A 229 8.36 -17.51 1.46
CA THR A 229 8.64 -17.94 2.85
C THR A 229 10.04 -17.55 3.33
N ALA A 230 11.00 -17.34 2.42
CA ALA A 230 12.37 -16.98 2.78
C ALA A 230 12.53 -15.50 3.14
N ILE A 231 11.56 -14.65 2.79
CA ILE A 231 11.60 -13.22 3.13
C ILE A 231 11.36 -13.04 4.63
N THR A 232 12.40 -12.59 5.34
CA THR A 232 12.26 -12.16 6.74
C THR A 232 11.56 -10.81 6.81
N LEU A 233 10.44 -10.77 7.51
CA LEU A 233 9.60 -9.61 7.69
C LEU A 233 10.11 -8.73 8.85
N PRO A 234 9.71 -7.44 8.94
CA PRO A 234 10.18 -6.53 9.98
C PRO A 234 9.92 -7.01 11.42
N ASN A 235 8.89 -7.85 11.62
CA ASN A 235 8.58 -8.49 12.91
C ASN A 235 9.41 -9.77 13.19
N GLN A 236 10.46 -10.02 12.40
CA GLN A 236 11.33 -11.20 12.48
C GLN A 236 10.63 -12.53 12.18
N GLN A 237 9.48 -12.49 11.51
CA GLN A 237 8.75 -13.68 11.07
C GLN A 237 8.81 -13.84 9.54
N SER A 238 8.19 -14.91 9.05
CA SER A 238 7.89 -15.12 7.64
C SER A 238 6.41 -15.47 7.51
N ILE A 239 5.89 -15.39 6.27
CA ILE A 239 4.59 -16.00 5.97
C ILE A 239 4.70 -17.53 6.07
N SER A 240 3.61 -18.21 6.43
CA SER A 240 3.57 -19.67 6.43
C SER A 240 3.65 -20.24 5.02
N LYS A 241 4.16 -21.47 4.90
CA LYS A 241 4.23 -22.19 3.61
C LYS A 241 2.85 -22.35 2.95
N SER A 242 1.81 -22.63 3.72
CA SER A 242 0.45 -22.78 3.19
C SER A 242 -0.09 -21.47 2.58
N ALA A 243 0.10 -20.33 3.26
CA ALA A 243 -0.33 -19.04 2.73
C ALA A 243 0.54 -18.60 1.53
N ALA A 244 1.84 -18.89 1.54
CA ALA A 244 2.73 -18.69 0.41
C ALA A 244 2.34 -19.54 -0.82
N ASP A 245 1.98 -20.82 -0.62
CA ASP A 245 1.53 -21.71 -1.70
C ASP A 245 0.24 -21.20 -2.34
N LYS A 246 -0.73 -20.74 -1.54
CA LYS A 246 -1.96 -20.12 -2.04
C LYS A 246 -1.66 -18.86 -2.84
N LEU A 247 -0.85 -17.95 -2.29
CA LEU A 247 -0.48 -16.70 -2.97
C LEU A 247 0.27 -16.97 -4.28
N ALA A 248 1.23 -17.89 -4.29
CA ALA A 248 1.97 -18.31 -5.47
C ALA A 248 1.03 -18.89 -6.54
N SER A 249 0.13 -19.81 -6.13
CA SER A 249 -0.87 -20.40 -7.03
C SER A 249 -1.78 -19.36 -7.66
N LEU A 250 -2.33 -18.43 -6.87
CA LEU A 250 -3.17 -17.34 -7.37
C LEU A 250 -2.41 -16.42 -8.33
N THR A 251 -1.15 -16.10 -8.02
CA THR A 251 -0.33 -15.24 -8.88
C THR A 251 -0.02 -15.91 -10.22
N VAL A 252 0.35 -17.20 -10.22
CA VAL A 252 0.64 -17.97 -11.45
C VAL A 252 -0.58 -18.14 -12.34
N LYS A 253 -1.78 -18.31 -11.74
CA LYS A 253 -3.04 -18.37 -12.48
C LYS A 253 -3.39 -17.07 -13.21
N GLN A 254 -2.86 -15.94 -12.75
CA GLN A 254 -3.16 -14.60 -13.27
C GLN A 254 -4.65 -14.22 -13.20
N ASP A 255 -5.40 -14.83 -12.26
CA ASP A 255 -6.75 -14.36 -11.92
C ASP A 255 -6.64 -13.17 -10.98
N HIS A 256 -6.53 -11.97 -11.56
CA HIS A 256 -6.37 -10.74 -10.80
C HIS A 256 -7.56 -10.45 -9.88
N THR A 257 -8.79 -10.80 -10.27
CA THR A 257 -9.97 -10.60 -9.41
C THR A 257 -9.88 -11.46 -8.14
N GLU A 258 -9.53 -12.75 -8.25
CA GLU A 258 -9.35 -13.64 -7.10
C GLU A 258 -8.15 -13.20 -6.24
N LEU A 259 -7.03 -12.83 -6.88
CA LEU A 259 -5.82 -12.38 -6.20
C LEU A 259 -6.02 -11.07 -5.42
N VAL A 260 -6.63 -10.05 -6.03
CA VAL A 260 -7.00 -8.78 -5.37
C VAL A 260 -7.90 -9.05 -4.17
N SER A 261 -8.89 -9.93 -4.35
CA SER A 261 -9.85 -10.26 -3.29
C SER A 261 -9.17 -10.99 -2.13
N PHE A 262 -8.29 -11.95 -2.42
CA PHE A 262 -7.55 -12.71 -1.43
C PHE A 262 -6.64 -11.81 -0.61
N ILE A 263 -5.82 -10.99 -1.28
CA ILE A 263 -4.89 -10.09 -0.60
C ILE A 263 -5.67 -9.04 0.19
N GLY A 264 -6.59 -8.33 -0.47
CA GLY A 264 -7.38 -7.26 0.15
C GLY A 264 -8.12 -7.71 1.40
N THR A 265 -8.70 -8.92 1.39
CA THR A 265 -9.45 -9.49 2.53
C THR A 265 -8.53 -9.78 3.72
N ASN A 266 -7.25 -10.04 3.45
CA ASN A 266 -6.31 -10.54 4.44
C ASN A 266 -5.24 -9.54 4.87
N ILE A 267 -5.00 -8.44 4.16
CA ILE A 267 -4.01 -7.43 4.59
C ILE A 267 -4.61 -6.34 5.47
N TYR A 268 -5.92 -6.10 5.37
CA TYR A 268 -6.57 -5.08 6.18
C TYR A 268 -7.98 -5.51 6.54
N LYS A 269 -8.28 -5.43 7.84
CA LYS A 269 -9.65 -5.56 8.33
C LYS A 269 -10.01 -4.28 9.06
N PRO A 270 -11.00 -3.52 8.58
CA PRO A 270 -11.57 -2.46 9.38
C PRO A 270 -12.11 -3.07 10.68
N SER A 271 -11.51 -2.74 11.82
CA SER A 271 -11.96 -3.15 13.15
C SER A 271 -12.74 -2.03 13.81
N TRP A 272 -14.02 -1.90 13.47
CA TRP A 272 -14.97 -1.04 14.19
C TRP A 272 -16.36 -1.67 14.15
#